data_AF-A0A8S0VY88-F1
#
_entry.id   AF-A0A8S0VY88-F1
#
_cell.length_a   1.000
_cell.length_b   1.000
_cell.length_c   1.000
_cell.angle_alpha   90.00
_cell.angle_beta   90.00
_cell.angle_gamma   90.00
#
_symmetry.space_group_name_H-M   'P 1'
#
loop_
_entity.id
_entity.type
_entity.pdbx_description
1 polymer ?
#
loop_
_entity_poly.entity_id
_entity_poly.type
_entity_poly.pdbx_seq_one_letter_code
_entity_poly.pdbx_strand_id
1 'polypeptide(L)'
;MQNPSDQFSRPEVPWDSKDYKANYPDILIPLLKHNRPIPSQLTKRCILEIQGDAERSLLNLEAEISSVDVQILALQQKRQELVQQATPGWMTLDACKKVLAPIRNVPLEIFQEIVLHALPPQPYPTLNHAPMSLSHVCKDWRNALLAFPQAWQELFLEVDIAWIRYPQTAVETWFERAKHLPLSFYIHFDHEAARHLLHEHSVKHFNRVVLKFLQQISSFFPQIRHFGLSADQVLLYFPFFRFLAHNIHSLTLHMNKSISSAEYCSHFSTAIDETYGMFAFQKRLNLKKLSLDDPMTFRGAGRLMFPWSQLTDLDLRRHISRANWTRLLTLCPQLRKGSFHLSDEDDKSDELSTHDSDDEEKEEELQTIHHHLEELRVHVHDEAIRFSWCFEACQFPGLRLLRLSHHEFVDVGRDGEVGQDFTPEFTFLQGLSVEGDWSESPEPLQQLFIAAASVTKLAVMIDLDTQSVLKMLTYGYHTSADGQRSDEDSNTSVKEPQLIMPNLSSLTLVVGTISDDELPEILKWMEPMLTSRTTANQFNLPHHLQIFRLLSESSVDDNVFRRIQSLLDCYSGFDFRVGGLRNLHREDPTTCAKWKAGIKHRMSRREVARANQRMGWAMYDINNDPDQSLFDFPGY
;
A
#
# COMPACT_ATOMS: atom_id res chain seq x y z
N MET A 1 37.13 -19.33 -43.38
CA MET A 1 37.18 -19.69 -44.81
C MET A 1 35.79 -20.12 -45.24
N GLN A 2 35.01 -19.19 -45.80
CA GLN A 2 33.84 -19.49 -46.61
C GLN A 2 34.13 -18.90 -47.98
N ASN A 3 34.02 -19.74 -49.01
CA ASN A 3 34.33 -19.38 -50.38
C ASN A 3 33.25 -18.42 -50.89
N PRO A 4 33.56 -17.17 -51.33
CA PRO A 4 32.54 -16.23 -51.81
C PRO A 4 31.94 -16.60 -53.17
N SER A 5 32.37 -17.72 -53.77
CA SER A 5 32.10 -18.07 -55.16
C SER A 5 30.74 -18.74 -55.43
N ASP A 6 29.91 -19.02 -54.41
CA ASP A 6 28.68 -19.83 -54.58
C ASP A 6 27.34 -19.09 -54.37
N GLN A 7 27.31 -17.75 -54.34
CA GLN A 7 26.05 -16.98 -54.16
C GLN A 7 25.51 -16.26 -55.39
N PHE A 8 26.15 -16.37 -56.56
CA PHE A 8 25.62 -15.82 -57.80
C PHE A 8 25.28 -16.93 -58.80
N SER A 9 24.28 -17.76 -58.45
CA SER A 9 23.52 -18.44 -59.51
C SER A 9 22.98 -17.35 -60.43
N ARG A 10 23.47 -17.30 -61.68
CA ARG A 10 22.97 -16.35 -62.68
C ARG A 10 21.45 -16.48 -62.70
N PRO A 11 20.68 -15.39 -62.46
CA PRO A 11 19.23 -15.48 -62.45
C PRO A 11 18.79 -16.07 -63.80
N GLU A 12 18.08 -17.20 -63.76
CA GLU A 12 17.44 -17.74 -64.95
C GLU A 12 16.51 -16.65 -65.50
N VAL A 13 16.50 -16.49 -66.84
CA VAL A 13 15.66 -15.50 -67.51
C VAL A 13 14.21 -15.74 -67.07
N PRO A 14 13.57 -14.82 -66.31
CA PRO A 14 12.23 -15.06 -65.79
C PRO A 14 11.25 -14.81 -66.93
N TRP A 15 10.74 -15.88 -67.53
CA TRP A 15 9.86 -15.77 -68.69
C TRP A 15 8.45 -15.28 -68.34
N ASP A 16 8.03 -15.37 -67.07
CA ASP A 16 6.65 -15.07 -66.65
C ASP A 16 6.53 -14.45 -65.23
N SER A 17 7.61 -13.83 -64.74
CA SER A 17 7.56 -13.10 -63.46
C SER A 17 6.91 -11.73 -63.66
N LYS A 18 5.70 -11.54 -63.12
CA LYS A 18 4.99 -10.24 -63.12
C LYS A 18 5.79 -9.11 -62.44
N ASP A 19 6.80 -9.46 -61.64
CA ASP A 19 7.59 -8.53 -60.84
C ASP A 19 8.92 -8.12 -61.49
N TYR A 20 9.32 -8.76 -62.60
CA TYR A 20 10.57 -8.43 -63.30
C TYR A 20 10.30 -7.84 -64.69
N LYS A 21 10.15 -6.51 -64.77
CA LYS A 21 10.15 -5.78 -66.06
C LYS A 21 11.59 -5.67 -66.58
N ALA A 22 12.16 -6.77 -67.04
CA ALA A 22 13.43 -6.70 -67.76
C ALA A 22 13.20 -5.95 -69.09
N ASN A 23 13.84 -4.78 -69.21
CA ASN A 23 13.71 -3.90 -70.37
C ASN A 23 14.68 -4.38 -71.46
N TYR A 24 14.33 -5.49 -72.11
CA TYR A 24 15.14 -6.02 -73.20
C TYR A 24 15.06 -5.10 -74.42
N PRO A 25 16.16 -4.88 -75.16
CA PRO A 25 16.11 -4.27 -76.47
C PRO A 25 15.07 -4.95 -77.37
N ASP A 26 14.27 -4.16 -78.10
CA ASP A 26 13.11 -4.64 -78.88
C ASP A 26 13.44 -5.79 -79.84
N ILE A 27 14.69 -5.84 -80.34
CA ILE A 27 15.18 -6.88 -81.23
C ILE A 27 15.31 -8.26 -80.57
N LEU A 28 15.51 -8.32 -79.24
CA LEU A 28 15.64 -9.56 -78.48
C LEU A 28 14.28 -10.15 -78.10
N ILE A 29 13.27 -9.32 -77.86
CA ILE A 29 11.93 -9.74 -77.39
C ILE A 29 11.28 -10.83 -78.28
N PRO A 30 11.19 -10.70 -79.61
CA PRO A 30 10.56 -11.73 -80.45
C PRO A 30 11.44 -12.99 -80.61
N LEU A 31 12.76 -12.87 -80.50
CA LEU A 31 13.71 -13.97 -80.61
C LEU A 31 13.72 -14.84 -79.35
N LEU A 32 13.60 -14.21 -78.19
CA LEU A 32 13.53 -14.88 -76.91
C LEU A 32 12.22 -15.68 -76.73
N LYS A 33 11.14 -15.31 -77.43
CA LYS A 33 9.85 -16.04 -77.38
C LYS A 33 9.86 -17.43 -78.02
N HIS A 34 10.77 -17.70 -78.96
CA HIS A 34 10.81 -18.95 -79.74
C HIS A 34 12.24 -19.43 -80.01
N ASN A 35 12.51 -20.73 -79.90
CA ASN A 35 13.83 -21.32 -80.18
C ASN A 35 14.15 -21.49 -81.68
N ARG A 36 13.81 -20.50 -82.51
CA ARG A 36 14.10 -20.54 -83.96
C ARG A 36 15.52 -20.01 -84.24
N PRO A 37 16.18 -20.47 -85.33
CA PRO A 37 17.48 -19.92 -85.74
C PRO A 37 17.40 -18.40 -85.97
N ILE A 38 18.48 -17.68 -85.68
CA ILE A 38 18.55 -16.22 -85.87
C ILE A 38 18.26 -15.90 -87.36
N PRO A 39 17.25 -15.08 -87.68
CA PRO A 39 16.71 -14.99 -89.04
C PRO A 39 17.65 -14.36 -90.07
N SER A 40 18.59 -13.50 -89.64
CA SER A 40 19.47 -12.78 -90.55
C SER A 40 20.86 -12.52 -89.94
N GLN A 41 21.86 -12.38 -90.81
CA GLN A 41 23.23 -12.02 -90.41
C GLN A 41 23.30 -10.62 -89.78
N LEU A 42 22.43 -9.69 -90.20
CA LEU A 42 22.34 -8.36 -89.61
C LEU A 42 21.79 -8.43 -88.18
N THR A 43 20.74 -9.21 -87.94
CA THR A 43 20.20 -9.46 -86.59
C THR A 43 21.24 -10.10 -85.68
N LYS A 44 22.00 -11.08 -86.19
CA LYS A 44 23.11 -11.70 -85.46
C LYS A 44 24.17 -10.67 -85.08
N ARG A 45 24.52 -9.76 -85.98
CA ARG A 45 25.49 -8.68 -85.73
C ARG A 45 24.99 -7.71 -84.64
N CYS A 46 23.75 -7.25 -84.72
CA CYS A 46 23.16 -6.37 -83.71
C CYS A 46 23.13 -7.02 -82.32
N ILE A 47 22.84 -8.33 -82.23
CA ILE A 47 22.87 -9.06 -80.95
C ILE A 47 24.28 -9.12 -80.38
N LEU A 48 25.29 -9.37 -81.22
CA LEU A 48 26.70 -9.39 -80.80
C LEU A 48 27.18 -8.01 -80.33
N GLU A 49 26.70 -6.93 -80.96
CA GLU A 49 26.98 -5.55 -80.52
C GLU A 49 26.31 -5.25 -79.16
N ILE A 50 25.03 -5.56 -79.00
CA ILE A 50 24.30 -5.43 -77.72
C ILE A 50 24.98 -6.24 -76.62
N GLN A 51 25.38 -7.47 -76.93
CA GLN A 51 26.11 -8.33 -75.99
C GLN A 51 27.44 -7.68 -75.59
N GLY A 52 28.23 -7.22 -76.54
CA GLY A 52 29.51 -6.55 -76.27
C GLY A 52 29.35 -5.27 -75.45
N ASP A 53 28.32 -4.47 -75.69
CA ASP A 53 28.04 -3.25 -74.93
C ASP A 53 27.55 -3.57 -73.51
N ALA A 54 26.70 -4.59 -73.34
CA ALA A 54 26.27 -5.08 -72.04
C ALA A 54 27.44 -5.66 -71.23
N GLU A 55 28.32 -6.45 -71.86
CA GLU A 55 29.53 -6.99 -71.22
C GLU A 55 30.47 -5.87 -70.77
N ARG A 56 30.69 -4.82 -71.58
CA ARG A 56 31.49 -3.66 -71.17
C ARG A 56 30.84 -2.87 -70.04
N SER A 57 29.52 -2.67 -70.09
CA SER A 57 28.77 -1.98 -69.03
C SER A 57 28.86 -2.73 -67.70
N LEU A 58 28.69 -4.05 -67.72
CA LEU A 58 28.84 -4.90 -66.54
C LEU A 58 30.27 -4.85 -65.98
N LEU A 59 31.29 -4.94 -66.83
CA LEU A 59 32.69 -4.81 -66.39
C LEU A 59 32.97 -3.46 -65.73
N ASN A 60 32.40 -2.37 -66.25
CA ASN A 60 32.54 -1.04 -65.64
C ASN A 60 31.84 -0.96 -64.28
N LEU A 61 30.62 -1.51 -64.17
CA LEU A 61 29.88 -1.55 -62.90
C LEU A 61 30.57 -2.45 -61.86
N GLU A 62 31.12 -3.59 -62.26
CA GLU A 62 31.91 -4.47 -61.39
C GLU A 62 33.18 -3.77 -60.87
N ALA A 63 33.83 -2.97 -61.72
CA ALA A 63 34.97 -2.15 -61.31
C ALA A 63 34.57 -1.03 -60.34
N GLU A 64 33.41 -0.39 -60.56
CA GLU A 64 32.88 0.63 -59.65
C GLU A 64 32.49 0.03 -58.29
N ILE A 65 31.79 -1.10 -58.27
CA ILE A 65 31.49 -1.87 -57.05
C ILE A 65 32.77 -2.20 -56.29
N SER A 66 33.77 -2.75 -56.99
CA SER A 66 35.07 -3.08 -56.39
C SER A 66 35.76 -1.85 -55.80
N SER A 67 35.67 -0.70 -56.48
CA SER A 67 36.21 0.56 -55.98
C SER A 67 35.48 1.05 -54.72
N VAL A 68 34.15 0.93 -54.68
CA VAL A 68 33.34 1.30 -53.52
C VAL A 68 33.64 0.38 -52.34
N ASP A 69 33.80 -0.93 -52.57
CA ASP A 69 34.15 -1.90 -51.52
C ASP A 69 35.51 -1.57 -50.88
N VAL A 70 36.50 -1.18 -51.67
CA VAL A 70 37.80 -0.70 -51.17
C VAL A 70 37.63 0.54 -50.29
N GLN A 71 36.78 1.49 -50.68
CA GLN A 71 36.49 2.68 -49.88
C GLN A 71 35.78 2.34 -48.57
N ILE A 72 34.83 1.40 -48.60
CA ILE A 72 34.14 0.91 -47.39
C ILE A 72 35.16 0.30 -46.43
N LEU A 73 36.05 -0.56 -46.91
CA LEU A 73 37.11 -1.16 -46.08
C LEU A 73 38.02 -0.10 -45.46
N ALA A 74 38.46 0.89 -46.26
CA ALA A 74 39.30 1.98 -45.77
C ALA A 74 38.59 2.83 -44.70
N LEU A 75 37.31 3.15 -44.90
CA LEU A 75 36.51 3.91 -43.93
C LEU A 75 36.24 3.11 -42.65
N GLN A 76 36.02 1.80 -42.76
CA GLN A 76 35.87 0.91 -41.61
C GLN A 76 37.15 0.85 -40.78
N GLN A 77 38.31 0.72 -41.43
CA GLN A 77 39.60 0.80 -40.75
C GLN A 77 39.78 2.15 -40.06
N LYS A 78 39.45 3.26 -40.75
CA LYS A 78 39.58 4.59 -40.16
C LYS A 78 38.67 4.79 -38.94
N ARG A 79 37.45 4.26 -38.97
CA ARG A 79 36.55 4.26 -37.81
C ARG A 79 37.15 3.49 -36.65
N GLN A 80 37.74 2.31 -36.89
CA GLN A 80 38.38 1.53 -35.82
C GLN A 80 39.54 2.30 -35.17
N GLU A 81 40.39 2.95 -35.97
CA GLU A 81 41.46 3.80 -35.45
C GLU A 81 40.92 4.93 -34.58
N LEU A 82 39.88 5.65 -35.04
CA LEU A 82 39.28 6.75 -34.29
C LEU A 82 38.63 6.28 -32.98
N VAL A 83 37.99 5.11 -32.99
CA VAL A 83 37.44 4.51 -31.75
C VAL A 83 38.55 4.15 -30.78
N GLN A 84 39.65 3.56 -31.24
CA GLN A 84 40.82 3.25 -30.41
C GLN A 84 41.45 4.53 -29.83
N GLN A 85 41.56 5.59 -30.63
CA GLN A 85 42.08 6.89 -30.18
C GLN A 85 41.14 7.60 -29.19
N ALA A 86 39.82 7.46 -29.36
CA ALA A 86 38.84 8.09 -28.47
C ALA A 86 38.67 7.33 -27.14
N THR A 87 38.90 6.01 -27.13
CA THR A 87 38.63 5.13 -25.97
C THR A 87 39.28 5.61 -24.67
N PRO A 88 40.59 5.99 -24.62
CA PRO A 88 41.20 6.52 -23.41
C PRO A 88 40.55 7.82 -22.91
N GLY A 89 40.13 8.69 -23.84
CA GLY A 89 39.41 9.93 -23.51
C GLY A 89 38.06 9.65 -22.87
N TRP A 90 37.30 8.70 -23.42
CA TRP A 90 36.02 8.26 -22.84
C TRP A 90 36.20 7.64 -21.45
N MET A 91 37.21 6.79 -21.26
CA MET A 91 37.52 6.19 -19.96
C MET A 91 37.90 7.26 -18.92
N THR A 92 38.69 8.26 -19.31
CA THR A 92 39.08 9.37 -18.43
C THR A 92 37.86 10.22 -18.05
N LEU A 93 37.01 10.56 -19.02
CA LEU A 93 35.81 11.34 -18.79
C LEU A 93 34.80 10.60 -17.88
N ASP A 94 34.64 9.29 -18.08
CA ASP A 94 33.81 8.44 -17.22
C ASP A 94 34.38 8.37 -15.79
N ALA A 95 35.70 8.23 -15.62
CA ALA A 95 36.35 8.28 -14.33
C ALA A 95 36.15 9.64 -13.63
N CYS A 96 36.32 10.76 -14.34
CA CYS A 96 36.06 12.10 -13.80
C CYS A 96 34.59 12.25 -13.37
N LYS A 97 33.63 11.79 -14.18
CA LYS A 97 32.21 11.79 -13.80
C LYS A 97 31.95 11.00 -12.52
N LYS A 98 32.58 9.83 -12.37
CA LYS A 98 32.48 9.02 -11.14
C LYS A 98 33.10 9.71 -9.93
N VAL A 99 34.24 10.38 -10.08
CA VAL A 99 34.92 11.11 -8.99
C VAL A 99 34.15 12.37 -8.59
N LEU A 100 33.53 13.05 -9.55
CA LEU A 100 32.72 14.25 -9.34
C LEU A 100 31.26 13.93 -9.00
N ALA A 101 30.89 12.65 -8.88
CA ALA A 101 29.54 12.25 -8.52
C ALA A 101 29.17 12.89 -7.17
N PRO A 102 28.02 13.57 -7.04
CA PRO A 102 27.64 14.31 -5.83
C PRO A 102 27.76 13.46 -4.56
N ILE A 103 27.45 12.17 -4.68
CA ILE A 103 27.46 11.19 -3.60
C ILE A 103 28.82 11.03 -2.91
N ARG A 104 29.94 11.39 -3.58
CA ARG A 104 31.29 11.35 -3.00
C ARG A 104 31.61 12.55 -2.13
N ASN A 105 30.82 13.62 -2.24
CA ASN A 105 30.97 14.85 -1.46
C ASN A 105 29.92 14.97 -0.35
N VAL A 106 29.08 13.93 -0.16
CA VAL A 106 28.07 13.89 0.88
C VAL A 106 28.76 13.66 2.24
N PRO A 107 28.57 14.56 3.23
CA PRO A 107 29.05 14.34 4.59
C PRO A 107 28.51 13.03 5.18
N LEU A 108 29.26 12.44 6.12
CA LEU A 108 28.89 11.16 6.72
C LEU A 108 27.51 11.21 7.39
N GLU A 109 27.18 12.33 8.01
CA GLU A 109 25.91 12.58 8.70
C GLU A 109 24.73 12.55 7.72
N ILE A 110 24.90 13.19 6.56
CA ILE A 110 23.87 13.19 5.51
C ILE A 110 23.74 11.80 4.89
N PHE A 111 24.85 11.07 4.75
CA PHE A 111 24.79 9.67 4.30
C PHE A 111 24.02 8.78 5.29
N GLN A 112 24.22 8.97 6.60
CA GLN A 112 23.47 8.24 7.63
C GLN A 112 21.97 8.55 7.58
N GLU A 113 21.60 9.81 7.34
CA GLU A 113 20.19 10.19 7.15
C GLU A 113 19.58 9.53 5.91
N ILE A 114 20.32 9.50 4.79
CA ILE A 114 19.90 8.78 3.58
C ILE A 114 19.70 7.29 3.88
N VAL A 115 20.57 6.68 4.68
CA VAL A 115 20.43 5.28 5.09
C VAL A 115 19.14 5.08 5.85
N LEU A 116 18.84 5.91 6.86
CA LEU A 116 17.61 5.79 7.66
C LEU A 116 16.36 5.86 6.78
N HIS A 117 16.30 6.79 5.82
CA HIS A 117 15.19 6.90 4.88
C HIS A 117 15.15 5.80 3.81
N ALA A 118 16.26 5.10 3.58
CA ALA A 118 16.33 3.99 2.65
C ALA A 118 16.01 2.63 3.29
N LEU A 119 15.92 2.56 4.62
CA LEU A 119 15.52 1.34 5.31
C LEU A 119 14.08 1.00 4.91
N PRO A 120 13.81 -0.25 4.49
CA PRO A 120 12.43 -0.67 4.27
C PRO A 120 11.69 -0.75 5.61
N PRO A 121 10.35 -0.69 5.62
CA PRO A 121 9.55 -0.88 6.84
C PRO A 121 9.84 -2.21 7.56
N GLN A 122 10.26 -3.23 6.80
CA GLN A 122 10.63 -4.55 7.31
C GLN A 122 12.02 -4.93 6.78
N PRO A 123 13.09 -4.53 7.48
CA PRO A 123 14.46 -4.79 7.03
C PRO A 123 14.78 -6.28 7.11
N TYR A 124 14.89 -6.87 5.92
CA TYR A 124 15.28 -8.25 5.72
C TYR A 124 16.76 -8.33 5.31
N PRO A 125 17.54 -9.33 5.78
CA PRO A 125 18.97 -9.47 5.48
C PRO A 125 19.24 -9.95 4.04
N THR A 126 18.76 -9.21 3.04
CA THR A 126 18.93 -9.48 1.60
C THR A 126 19.70 -8.36 0.91
N LEU A 127 20.47 -8.71 -0.13
CA LEU A 127 21.23 -7.75 -0.93
C LEU A 127 20.35 -6.72 -1.68
N ASN A 128 19.04 -6.94 -1.74
CA ASN A 128 18.10 -6.05 -2.41
C ASN A 128 17.62 -4.88 -1.52
N HIS A 129 17.76 -4.98 -0.20
CA HIS A 129 17.23 -3.99 0.74
C HIS A 129 18.36 -3.33 1.55
N ALA A 130 18.15 -2.08 1.96
CA ALA A 130 19.03 -1.45 2.92
C ALA A 130 18.88 -2.14 4.30
N PRO A 131 19.94 -2.17 5.14
CA PRO A 131 21.27 -1.58 4.89
C PRO A 131 22.18 -2.41 3.98
N MET A 132 21.80 -3.65 3.64
CA MET A 132 22.68 -4.60 2.94
C MET A 132 23.03 -4.13 1.52
N SER A 133 22.06 -3.69 0.72
CA SER A 133 22.29 -3.18 -0.65
C SER A 133 23.30 -2.02 -0.66
N LEU A 134 23.18 -1.10 0.29
CA LEU A 134 24.06 0.06 0.42
C LEU A 134 25.48 -0.33 0.87
N SER A 135 25.61 -1.38 1.70
CA SER A 135 26.92 -1.90 2.13
C SER A 135 27.74 -2.54 1.00
N HIS A 136 27.13 -2.79 -0.16
CA HIS A 136 27.79 -3.35 -1.35
C HIS A 136 28.19 -2.30 -2.40
N VAL A 137 27.90 -1.01 -2.18
CA VAL A 137 28.24 0.06 -3.12
C VAL A 137 29.74 0.34 -3.17
N CYS A 138 30.35 0.60 -2.01
CA CYS A 138 31.80 0.79 -1.91
C CYS A 138 32.30 0.50 -0.48
N LYS A 139 33.62 0.47 -0.29
CA LYS A 139 34.25 0.22 1.02
C LYS A 139 33.89 1.28 2.06
N ASP A 140 33.84 2.55 1.68
CA ASP A 140 33.58 3.64 2.61
C ASP A 140 32.12 3.60 3.12
N TRP A 141 31.17 3.31 2.22
CA TRP A 141 29.77 3.12 2.57
C TRP A 141 29.56 1.94 3.51
N ARG A 142 30.25 0.82 3.24
CA ARG A 142 30.23 -0.34 4.13
C ARG A 142 30.75 0.02 5.52
N ASN A 143 31.89 0.71 5.59
CA ASN A 143 32.49 1.09 6.87
C ASN A 143 31.58 2.06 7.64
N ALA A 144 31.00 3.04 6.94
CA ALA A 144 30.03 3.98 7.50
C ALA A 144 28.81 3.26 8.10
N LEU A 145 28.21 2.32 7.35
CA LEU A 145 27.08 1.52 7.80
C LEU A 145 27.42 0.62 8.99
N LEU A 146 28.57 -0.05 8.96
CA LEU A 146 29.03 -0.89 10.08
C LEU A 146 29.31 -0.05 11.34
N ALA A 147 29.69 1.21 11.17
CA ALA A 147 29.91 2.16 12.26
C ALA A 147 28.61 2.84 12.74
N PHE A 148 27.47 2.63 12.08
CA PHE A 148 26.18 3.29 12.32
C PHE A 148 25.15 2.30 12.89
N PRO A 149 25.07 2.15 14.23
CA PRO A 149 24.27 1.09 14.86
C PRO A 149 22.77 1.24 14.62
N GLN A 150 22.27 2.46 14.41
CA GLN A 150 20.84 2.70 14.22
C GLN A 150 20.27 1.95 13.02
N ALA A 151 21.07 1.71 11.98
CA ALA A 151 20.65 0.97 10.78
C ALA A 151 20.43 -0.53 11.01
N TRP A 152 20.75 -1.04 12.21
CA TRP A 152 20.70 -2.47 12.57
C TRP A 152 19.74 -2.75 13.73
N GLN A 153 18.99 -1.75 14.20
CA GLN A 153 18.06 -1.90 15.33
C GLN A 153 16.88 -2.81 15.02
N GLU A 154 16.48 -2.89 13.76
CA GLU A 154 15.33 -3.65 13.33
C GLU A 154 15.73 -4.82 12.44
N LEU A 155 15.07 -5.96 12.63
CA LEU A 155 15.26 -7.14 11.82
C LEU A 155 13.93 -7.85 11.61
N PHE A 156 13.59 -8.08 10.35
CA PHE A 156 12.47 -8.93 9.93
C PHE A 156 13.03 -10.22 9.32
N LEU A 157 12.56 -11.37 9.82
CA LEU A 157 12.92 -12.69 9.33
C LEU A 157 11.67 -13.43 8.84
N GLU A 158 11.77 -13.95 7.64
CA GLU A 158 10.82 -14.87 7.04
C GLU A 158 11.38 -16.29 7.19
N VAL A 159 10.56 -17.17 7.75
CA VAL A 159 10.92 -18.49 8.25
C VAL A 159 10.10 -19.54 7.54
N ASP A 160 10.75 -20.28 6.64
CA ASP A 160 10.23 -21.49 6.01
C ASP A 160 10.82 -22.76 6.68
N ILE A 161 10.36 -23.97 6.35
CA ILE A 161 10.94 -25.26 6.78
C ILE A 161 12.44 -25.31 6.43
N ALA A 162 12.85 -24.68 5.33
CA ALA A 162 14.24 -24.58 4.93
C ALA A 162 15.11 -23.72 5.88
N TRP A 163 14.50 -22.95 6.79
CA TRP A 163 15.17 -22.06 7.75
C TRP A 163 16.05 -22.81 8.77
N ILE A 164 15.92 -24.15 8.84
CA ILE A 164 16.94 -25.03 9.44
C ILE A 164 18.35 -24.75 8.89
N ARG A 165 18.46 -24.10 7.71
CA ARG A 165 19.72 -23.75 7.05
C ARG A 165 20.08 -22.27 7.09
N TYR A 166 19.28 -21.39 7.69
CA TYR A 166 19.68 -19.98 7.78
C TYR A 166 20.92 -19.87 8.67
N PRO A 167 22.00 -19.18 8.23
CA PRO A 167 23.18 -19.02 9.07
C PRO A 167 22.78 -18.18 10.28
N GLN A 168 22.63 -18.84 11.43
CA GLN A 168 22.29 -18.24 12.72
C GLN A 168 23.23 -17.08 13.07
N THR A 169 24.49 -17.19 12.63
CA THR A 169 25.51 -16.14 12.71
C THR A 169 25.10 -14.83 12.05
N ALA A 170 24.19 -14.83 11.08
CA ALA A 170 23.70 -13.62 10.44
C ALA A 170 22.83 -12.78 11.39
N VAL A 171 21.98 -13.42 12.20
CA VAL A 171 21.13 -12.73 13.18
C VAL A 171 21.99 -12.17 14.31
N GLU A 172 22.93 -12.97 14.82
CA GLU A 172 23.91 -12.52 15.82
C GLU A 172 24.71 -11.33 15.30
N THR A 173 25.29 -11.45 14.10
CA THR A 173 26.07 -10.37 13.47
C THR A 173 25.22 -9.12 13.27
N TRP A 174 23.93 -9.26 12.95
CA TRP A 174 23.02 -8.12 12.81
C TRP A 174 22.84 -7.38 14.14
N PHE A 175 22.50 -8.11 15.21
CA PHE A 175 22.29 -7.51 16.53
C PHE A 175 23.57 -7.00 17.18
N GLU A 176 24.73 -7.63 16.94
CA GLU A 176 26.03 -7.11 17.37
C GLU A 176 26.32 -5.72 16.76
N ARG A 177 25.89 -5.46 15.53
CA ARG A 177 26.06 -4.16 14.86
C ARG A 177 25.19 -3.06 15.47
N ALA A 178 24.03 -3.41 16.03
CA ALA A 178 23.18 -2.49 16.80
C ALA A 178 23.78 -2.09 18.16
N LYS A 179 24.82 -2.79 18.61
CA LYS A 179 25.57 -2.56 19.86
C LYS A 179 24.70 -2.70 21.11
N HIS A 180 24.27 -1.58 21.68
CA HIS A 180 23.50 -1.49 22.92
C HIS A 180 22.16 -0.79 22.71
N LEU A 181 21.80 -0.52 21.45
CA LEU A 181 20.54 0.14 21.13
C LEU A 181 19.36 -0.81 21.33
N PRO A 182 18.17 -0.28 21.67
CA PRO A 182 16.93 -1.05 21.64
C PRO A 182 16.73 -1.79 20.32
N LEU A 183 16.33 -3.06 20.40
CA LEU A 183 16.10 -3.90 19.23
C LEU A 183 14.60 -4.10 18.98
N SER A 184 14.24 -4.13 17.69
CA SER A 184 12.95 -4.58 17.18
C SER A 184 13.16 -5.85 16.36
N PHE A 185 12.49 -6.93 16.73
CA PHE A 185 12.69 -8.23 16.08
C PHE A 185 11.37 -8.85 15.67
N TYR A 186 11.20 -9.08 14.38
CA TYR A 186 10.00 -9.62 13.78
C TYR A 186 10.31 -10.95 13.08
N ILE A 187 9.47 -11.94 13.30
CA ILE A 187 9.58 -13.26 12.70
C ILE A 187 8.24 -13.63 12.08
N HIS A 188 8.24 -13.94 10.79
CA HIS A 188 7.08 -14.44 10.06
C HIS A 188 7.34 -15.87 9.61
N PHE A 189 6.45 -16.78 10.00
CA PHE A 189 6.46 -18.17 9.57
C PHE A 189 5.56 -18.33 8.34
N ASP A 190 6.14 -18.82 7.24
CA ASP A 190 5.41 -19.07 6.00
C ASP A 190 4.35 -20.17 6.22
N HIS A 191 3.19 -20.00 5.60
CA HIS A 191 2.03 -20.86 5.73
C HIS A 191 2.22 -22.24 5.05
N GLU A 192 2.94 -22.29 3.92
CA GLU A 192 3.27 -23.60 3.31
C GLU A 192 4.20 -24.40 4.23
N ALA A 193 5.09 -23.70 4.91
CA ALA A 193 6.00 -24.29 5.88
C ALA A 193 5.25 -24.97 7.04
N ALA A 194 4.24 -24.26 7.57
CA ALA A 194 3.43 -24.71 8.70
C ALA A 194 2.58 -25.95 8.39
N ARG A 195 2.06 -26.10 7.17
CA ARG A 195 1.27 -27.27 6.75
C ARG A 195 2.06 -28.58 6.85
N HIS A 196 3.34 -28.58 6.52
CA HIS A 196 4.18 -29.77 6.65
C HIS A 196 4.58 -30.06 8.11
N LEU A 197 4.40 -29.10 9.02
CA LEU A 197 4.65 -29.25 10.44
C LEU A 197 3.47 -29.88 11.22
N LEU A 198 2.33 -30.17 10.57
CA LEU A 198 1.12 -30.73 11.19
C LEU A 198 1.29 -32.13 11.82
N HIS A 199 2.39 -32.83 11.54
CA HIS A 199 2.71 -34.09 12.24
C HIS A 199 3.39 -33.81 13.58
N GLU A 200 3.00 -34.52 14.64
CA GLU A 200 3.53 -34.36 16.01
C GLU A 200 5.08 -34.39 16.08
N HIS A 201 5.71 -35.27 15.28
CA HIS A 201 7.17 -35.35 15.17
C HIS A 201 7.80 -34.08 14.60
N SER A 202 7.11 -33.40 13.68
CA SER A 202 7.54 -32.14 13.07
C SER A 202 7.43 -30.97 14.06
N VAL A 203 6.37 -30.90 14.88
CA VAL A 203 6.23 -29.88 15.94
C VAL A 203 7.32 -30.02 17.00
N LYS A 204 7.58 -31.24 17.48
CA LYS A 204 8.68 -31.49 18.44
C LYS A 204 10.04 -31.11 17.86
N HIS A 205 10.29 -31.45 16.60
CA HIS A 205 11.52 -31.08 15.90
C HIS A 205 11.65 -29.56 15.76
N PHE A 206 10.58 -28.89 15.31
CA PHE A 206 10.50 -27.44 15.18
C PHE A 206 10.79 -26.75 16.50
N ASN A 207 10.09 -27.13 17.57
CA ASN A 207 10.33 -26.59 18.91
C ASN A 207 11.80 -26.76 19.32
N ARG A 208 12.41 -27.92 19.05
CA ARG A 208 13.83 -28.14 19.36
C ARG A 208 14.75 -27.20 18.57
N VAL A 209 14.46 -26.95 17.29
CA VAL A 209 15.26 -26.04 16.44
C VAL A 209 15.09 -24.59 16.89
N VAL A 210 13.85 -24.15 17.09
CA VAL A 210 13.54 -22.79 17.57
C VAL A 210 14.13 -22.55 18.96
N LEU A 211 14.03 -23.49 19.89
CA LEU A 211 14.64 -23.35 21.21
C LEU A 211 16.17 -23.20 21.13
N LYS A 212 16.84 -23.93 20.24
CA LYS A 212 18.28 -23.76 20.02
C LYS A 212 18.60 -22.38 19.45
N PHE A 213 17.84 -21.92 18.47
CA PHE A 213 17.97 -20.58 17.91
C PHE A 213 17.80 -19.51 18.99
N LEU A 214 16.74 -19.60 19.79
CA LEU A 214 16.45 -18.65 20.88
C LEU A 214 17.53 -18.66 21.97
N GLN A 215 18.09 -19.83 22.29
CA GLN A 215 19.21 -19.93 23.22
C GLN A 215 20.46 -19.18 22.72
N GLN A 216 20.73 -19.21 21.41
CA GLN A 216 21.89 -18.54 20.83
C GLN A 216 21.75 -17.02 20.87
N ILE A 217 20.59 -16.50 20.47
CA ILE A 217 20.34 -15.05 20.50
C ILE A 217 19.94 -14.52 21.88
N SER A 218 20.01 -15.36 22.92
CA SER A 218 19.48 -15.03 24.26
C SER A 218 20.16 -13.85 24.93
N SER A 219 21.44 -13.60 24.62
CA SER A 219 22.19 -12.44 25.11
C SER A 219 21.61 -11.10 24.64
N PHE A 220 20.87 -11.09 23.53
CA PHE A 220 20.26 -9.89 22.95
C PHE A 220 18.85 -9.62 23.48
N PHE A 221 18.17 -10.62 24.09
CA PHE A 221 16.81 -10.43 24.63
C PHE A 221 16.63 -9.26 25.60
N PRO A 222 17.60 -8.92 26.48
CA PRO A 222 17.47 -7.72 27.32
C PRO A 222 17.38 -6.41 26.54
N GLN A 223 17.87 -6.36 25.29
CA GLN A 223 17.81 -5.20 24.40
C GLN A 223 16.54 -5.17 23.54
N ILE A 224 15.88 -6.32 23.33
CA ILE A 224 14.66 -6.40 22.53
C ILE A 224 13.52 -5.69 23.25
N ARG A 225 13.02 -4.62 22.62
CA ARG A 225 11.89 -3.82 23.13
C ARG A 225 10.61 -4.09 22.33
N HIS A 226 10.75 -4.39 21.05
CA HIS A 226 9.65 -4.72 20.16
C HIS A 226 9.87 -6.14 19.64
N PHE A 227 8.89 -7.01 19.86
CA PHE A 227 8.94 -8.36 19.34
C PHE A 227 7.65 -8.66 18.57
N GLY A 228 7.80 -9.10 17.32
CA GLY A 228 6.70 -9.50 16.47
C GLY A 228 6.82 -10.95 16.06
N LEU A 229 5.71 -11.68 16.10
CA LEU A 229 5.63 -13.06 15.67
C LEU A 229 4.38 -13.26 14.82
N SER A 230 4.55 -13.79 13.62
CA SER A 230 3.46 -14.13 12.73
C SER A 230 3.54 -15.60 12.37
N ALA A 231 2.46 -16.34 12.60
CA ALA A 231 2.38 -17.78 12.37
C ALA A 231 0.91 -18.20 12.29
N ASP A 232 0.63 -19.22 11.48
CA ASP A 232 -0.70 -19.81 11.36
C ASP A 232 -1.17 -20.56 12.61
N GLN A 233 -0.21 -21.03 13.42
CA GLN A 233 -0.44 -22.00 14.49
C GLN A 233 0.00 -21.41 15.84
N VAL A 234 -0.91 -21.29 16.79
CA VAL A 234 -0.65 -20.75 18.16
C VAL A 234 0.49 -21.51 18.86
N LEU A 235 0.67 -22.79 18.52
CA LEU A 235 1.71 -23.62 19.12
C LEU A 235 3.13 -23.14 18.83
N LEU A 236 3.34 -22.46 17.70
CA LEU A 236 4.65 -21.95 17.30
C LEU A 236 5.09 -20.75 18.16
N TYR A 237 4.18 -20.14 18.92
CA TYR A 237 4.44 -18.98 19.77
C TYR A 237 5.02 -19.37 21.13
N PHE A 238 4.63 -20.52 21.68
CA PHE A 238 5.02 -20.93 23.03
C PHE A 238 6.54 -20.99 23.27
N PRO A 239 7.38 -21.50 22.34
CA PRO A 239 8.83 -21.50 22.53
C PRO A 239 9.39 -20.10 22.77
N PHE A 240 8.84 -19.07 22.11
CA PHE A 240 9.27 -17.69 22.24
C PHE A 240 8.87 -17.10 23.59
N PHE A 241 7.65 -17.36 24.06
CA PHE A 241 7.15 -16.82 25.32
C PHE A 241 8.02 -17.14 26.54
N ARG A 242 8.71 -18.29 26.55
CA ARG A 242 9.69 -18.64 27.58
C ARG A 242 10.84 -17.63 27.70
N PHE A 243 11.24 -17.03 26.58
CA PHE A 243 12.39 -16.12 26.50
C PHE A 243 11.99 -14.65 26.45
N LEU A 244 10.74 -14.35 26.11
CA LEU A 244 10.22 -13.00 26.05
C LEU A 244 9.95 -12.38 27.43
N ALA A 245 10.17 -13.11 28.54
CA ALA A 245 9.98 -12.61 29.91
C ALA A 245 10.90 -11.43 30.33
N HIS A 246 11.70 -10.89 29.40
CA HIS A 246 12.61 -9.78 29.61
C HIS A 246 12.05 -8.52 28.96
N ASN A 247 11.98 -7.38 29.67
CA ASN A 247 12.04 -5.98 29.17
C ASN A 247 11.36 -5.57 27.82
N ILE A 248 10.42 -6.36 27.31
CA ILE A 248 9.65 -6.05 26.11
C ILE A 248 8.59 -5.02 26.46
N HIS A 249 8.55 -3.97 25.64
CA HIS A 249 7.54 -2.91 25.72
C HIS A 249 6.43 -3.11 24.70
N SER A 250 6.69 -3.78 23.57
CA SER A 250 5.74 -3.99 22.49
C SER A 250 5.76 -5.44 22.02
N LEU A 251 4.58 -6.06 21.96
CA LEU A 251 4.40 -7.41 21.46
C LEU A 251 3.35 -7.38 20.33
N THR A 252 3.69 -7.99 19.21
CA THR A 252 2.81 -8.08 18.05
C THR A 252 2.67 -9.54 17.65
N LEU A 253 1.45 -10.09 17.68
CA LEU A 253 1.18 -11.48 17.35
C LEU A 253 0.17 -11.57 16.19
N HIS A 254 0.62 -12.09 15.04
CA HIS A 254 -0.18 -12.17 13.82
C HIS A 254 -0.57 -13.60 13.44
N MET A 255 -1.85 -13.91 13.54
CA MET A 255 -2.42 -15.24 13.28
C MET A 255 -3.11 -15.25 11.91
N ASN A 256 -2.45 -15.81 10.90
CA ASN A 256 -2.96 -15.79 9.53
C ASN A 256 -4.25 -16.64 9.35
N LYS A 257 -4.50 -17.62 10.23
CA LYS A 257 -5.71 -18.44 10.22
C LYS A 257 -6.29 -18.60 11.61
N SER A 258 -7.60 -18.37 11.73
CA SER A 258 -8.36 -18.84 12.88
C SER A 258 -8.47 -20.35 12.74
N ILE A 259 -7.85 -21.07 13.66
CA ILE A 259 -8.04 -22.51 13.79
C ILE A 259 -9.24 -22.65 14.71
N SER A 260 -10.25 -23.41 14.27
CA SER A 260 -11.39 -23.71 15.12
C SER A 260 -10.91 -24.37 16.43
N SER A 261 -11.51 -23.97 17.55
CA SER A 261 -11.22 -24.52 18.88
C SER A 261 -11.27 -26.07 18.92
N ALA A 262 -12.09 -26.68 18.06
CA ALA A 262 -12.22 -28.12 17.90
C ALA A 262 -10.98 -28.81 17.26
N GLU A 263 -10.32 -28.17 16.29
CA GLU A 263 -9.05 -28.66 15.73
C GLU A 263 -7.90 -28.53 16.75
N TYR A 264 -7.94 -27.47 17.58
CA TYR A 264 -6.98 -27.26 18.66
C TYR A 264 -7.05 -28.35 19.75
N CYS A 265 -8.25 -28.60 20.28
CA CYS A 265 -8.46 -29.53 21.40
C CYS A 265 -8.25 -31.01 21.00
N SER A 266 -8.60 -31.39 19.78
CA SER A 266 -8.52 -32.79 19.34
C SER A 266 -7.10 -33.27 19.03
N HIS A 267 -6.18 -32.37 18.67
CA HIS A 267 -4.81 -32.74 18.27
C HIS A 267 -3.76 -32.58 19.39
N PHE A 268 -4.04 -31.81 20.44
CA PHE A 268 -2.98 -31.37 21.36
C PHE A 268 -3.26 -31.50 22.87
N SER A 269 -4.42 -32.02 23.29
CA SER A 269 -4.74 -32.18 24.73
C SER A 269 -3.76 -33.10 25.49
N THR A 270 -2.98 -33.92 24.80
CA THR A 270 -1.99 -34.83 25.40
C THR A 270 -0.55 -34.32 25.34
N ALA A 271 -0.26 -33.30 24.53
CA ALA A 271 1.13 -32.89 24.23
C ALA A 271 1.55 -31.59 24.92
N ILE A 272 0.60 -30.74 25.32
CA ILE A 272 0.88 -29.55 26.11
C ILE A 272 0.73 -29.96 27.57
N ASP A 273 1.85 -30.31 28.18
CA ASP A 273 1.95 -30.43 29.63
C ASP A 273 1.43 -29.10 30.23
N GLU A 274 0.22 -29.16 30.82
CA GLU A 274 -0.65 -28.03 31.22
C GLU A 274 0.05 -26.99 32.11
N THR A 275 1.22 -27.32 32.61
CA THR A 275 2.00 -26.56 33.58
C THR A 275 2.90 -25.47 32.96
N TYR A 276 3.27 -25.53 31.67
CA TYR A 276 4.37 -24.70 31.14
C TYR A 276 3.97 -23.44 30.35
N GLY A 277 2.77 -23.38 29.76
CA GLY A 277 2.32 -22.25 28.94
C GLY A 277 1.41 -21.23 29.66
N MET A 278 0.73 -21.64 30.73
CA MET A 278 -0.41 -20.89 31.29
C MET A 278 -0.06 -19.69 32.18
N PHE A 279 1.21 -19.51 32.59
CA PHE A 279 1.58 -18.50 33.60
C PHE A 279 2.74 -17.57 33.18
N ALA A 280 3.20 -17.62 31.93
CA ALA A 280 4.46 -16.98 31.52
C ALA A 280 4.48 -15.43 31.68
N PHE A 281 3.32 -14.78 31.79
CA PHE A 281 3.21 -13.35 31.54
C PHE A 281 2.73 -12.49 32.71
N GLN A 282 2.09 -13.07 33.73
CA GLN A 282 1.26 -12.29 34.65
C GLN A 282 2.03 -11.30 35.55
N LYS A 283 3.37 -11.40 35.68
CA LYS A 283 4.16 -10.51 36.55
C LYS A 283 5.53 -10.06 36.02
N ARG A 284 5.94 -10.46 34.81
CA ARG A 284 7.34 -10.28 34.37
C ARG A 284 7.53 -9.36 33.16
N LEU A 285 6.50 -9.14 32.37
CA LEU A 285 6.59 -8.25 31.22
C LEU A 285 6.31 -6.81 31.64
N ASN A 286 7.13 -5.86 31.17
CA ASN A 286 6.81 -4.43 31.18
C ASN A 286 6.09 -4.04 29.89
N LEU A 287 5.12 -4.87 29.47
CA LEU A 287 4.41 -4.72 28.21
C LEU A 287 3.54 -3.46 28.25
N LYS A 288 3.70 -2.61 27.24
CA LYS A 288 2.95 -1.36 27.05
C LYS A 288 2.08 -1.40 25.81
N LYS A 289 2.54 -2.06 24.75
CA LYS A 289 1.84 -2.19 23.48
C LYS A 289 1.57 -3.65 23.17
N LEU A 290 0.34 -3.96 22.80
CA LEU A 290 -0.06 -5.28 22.37
C LEU A 290 -0.86 -5.17 21.07
N SER A 291 -0.42 -5.87 20.03
CA SER A 291 -1.19 -6.03 18.79
C SER A 291 -1.45 -7.52 18.57
N LEU A 292 -2.71 -7.89 18.38
CA LEU A 292 -3.16 -9.26 18.17
C LEU A 292 -4.05 -9.30 16.93
N ASP A 293 -3.81 -10.28 16.05
CA ASP A 293 -4.80 -10.54 15.00
C ASP A 293 -6.03 -11.21 15.60
N ASP A 294 -5.87 -12.33 16.32
CA ASP A 294 -6.99 -13.12 16.81
C ASP A 294 -7.15 -13.06 18.33
N PRO A 295 -8.22 -12.42 18.83
CA PRO A 295 -8.56 -12.44 20.24
C PRO A 295 -9.12 -13.80 20.70
N MET A 296 -9.33 -14.80 19.84
CA MET A 296 -9.74 -16.17 20.21
C MET A 296 -8.86 -16.84 21.29
N THR A 297 -7.70 -16.27 21.63
CA THR A 297 -6.96 -16.52 22.88
C THR A 297 -7.80 -16.35 24.17
N PHE A 298 -9.01 -15.79 24.11
CA PHE A 298 -9.96 -15.71 25.23
C PHE A 298 -10.86 -16.95 25.43
N ARG A 299 -11.14 -17.75 24.40
CA ARG A 299 -12.28 -18.70 24.42
C ARG A 299 -11.99 -20.17 24.76
N GLY A 300 -10.75 -20.66 24.78
CA GLY A 300 -10.54 -22.06 25.14
C GLY A 300 -9.09 -22.54 25.18
N ALA A 301 -8.79 -23.41 26.15
CA ALA A 301 -7.56 -24.20 26.30
C ALA A 301 -6.23 -23.43 26.16
N GLY A 302 -6.00 -22.47 27.06
CA GLY A 302 -4.69 -21.85 27.27
C GLY A 302 -4.79 -20.34 27.43
N ARG A 303 -5.21 -19.88 28.62
CA ARG A 303 -5.27 -18.44 28.96
C ARG A 303 -3.89 -17.82 28.77
N LEU A 304 -3.62 -17.17 27.65
CA LEU A 304 -2.48 -16.27 27.54
C LEU A 304 -2.77 -15.08 28.46
N MET A 305 -2.23 -15.15 29.68
CA MET A 305 -2.47 -14.16 30.73
C MET A 305 -1.63 -12.91 30.49
N PHE A 306 -2.02 -12.05 29.56
CA PHE A 306 -1.34 -10.78 29.37
C PHE A 306 -1.52 -9.85 30.59
N PRO A 307 -0.54 -8.99 30.90
CA PRO A 307 -0.68 -7.99 31.95
C PRO A 307 -1.53 -6.81 31.43
N TRP A 308 -2.81 -7.04 31.20
CA TRP A 308 -3.75 -6.09 30.58
C TRP A 308 -3.77 -4.71 31.27
N SER A 309 -3.67 -4.68 32.60
CA SER A 309 -3.82 -3.46 33.40
C SER A 309 -2.75 -2.40 33.20
N GLN A 310 -1.59 -2.76 32.64
CA GLN A 310 -0.47 -1.85 32.39
C GLN A 310 -0.31 -1.45 30.92
N LEU A 311 -1.16 -1.98 30.03
CA LEU A 311 -1.14 -1.67 28.60
C LEU A 311 -1.58 -0.22 28.36
N THR A 312 -0.88 0.45 27.46
CA THR A 312 -1.17 1.81 26.98
C THR A 312 -1.62 1.82 25.53
N ASP A 313 -1.25 0.81 24.75
CA ASP A 313 -1.62 0.69 23.34
C ASP A 313 -2.13 -0.73 23.10
N LEU A 314 -3.31 -0.85 22.50
CA LEU A 314 -3.93 -2.13 22.16
C LEU A 314 -4.50 -2.06 20.75
N ASP A 315 -4.14 -3.04 19.93
CA ASP A 315 -4.62 -3.20 18.55
C ASP A 315 -5.11 -4.63 18.35
N LEU A 316 -6.39 -4.80 18.03
CA LEU A 316 -7.04 -6.09 17.81
C LEU A 316 -7.60 -6.13 16.39
N ARG A 317 -6.97 -6.88 15.48
CA ARG A 317 -7.25 -6.79 14.04
C ARG A 317 -8.38 -7.68 13.52
N ARG A 318 -8.77 -8.72 14.28
CA ARG A 318 -9.99 -9.51 14.00
C ARG A 318 -11.15 -9.04 14.88
N HIS A 319 -12.33 -9.48 14.45
CA HIS A 319 -13.58 -9.11 15.08
C HIS A 319 -13.68 -9.60 16.53
N ILE A 320 -14.25 -8.76 17.38
CA ILE A 320 -14.66 -9.08 18.74
C ILE A 320 -16.13 -8.71 18.95
N SER A 321 -16.84 -9.55 19.70
CA SER A 321 -18.20 -9.24 20.12
C SER A 321 -18.24 -8.09 21.13
N ARG A 322 -19.41 -7.44 21.25
CA ARG A 322 -19.67 -6.36 22.20
C ARG A 322 -19.27 -6.73 23.64
N ALA A 323 -19.70 -7.90 24.12
CA ALA A 323 -19.41 -8.35 25.48
C ALA A 323 -17.89 -8.48 25.73
N ASN A 324 -17.16 -9.03 24.75
CA ASN A 324 -15.71 -9.18 24.85
C ASN A 324 -14.98 -7.84 24.80
N TRP A 325 -15.43 -6.90 23.98
CA TRP A 325 -14.87 -5.56 23.91
C TRP A 325 -15.03 -4.80 25.24
N THR A 326 -16.23 -4.77 25.81
CA THR A 326 -16.49 -4.11 27.10
C THR A 326 -15.63 -4.73 28.20
N ARG A 327 -15.63 -6.06 28.30
CA ARG A 327 -14.79 -6.79 29.25
C ARG A 327 -13.31 -6.45 29.07
N LEU A 328 -12.82 -6.39 27.84
CA LEU A 328 -11.42 -6.11 27.58
C LEU A 328 -11.02 -4.68 27.95
N LEU A 329 -11.89 -3.71 27.71
CA LEU A 329 -11.68 -2.34 28.15
C LEU A 329 -11.57 -2.28 29.68
N THR A 330 -12.44 -2.97 30.43
CA THR A 330 -12.32 -3.02 31.90
C THR A 330 -10.98 -3.56 32.39
N LEU A 331 -10.35 -4.46 31.62
CA LEU A 331 -9.04 -5.03 31.94
C LEU A 331 -7.88 -4.08 31.62
N CYS A 332 -8.11 -3.04 30.82
CA CYS A 332 -7.10 -2.10 30.32
C CYS A 332 -7.37 -0.64 30.79
N PRO A 333 -7.41 -0.34 32.10
CA PRO A 333 -7.72 1.00 32.62
C PRO A 333 -6.68 2.07 32.24
N GLN A 334 -5.46 1.69 31.85
CA GLN A 334 -4.37 2.60 31.48
C GLN A 334 -4.25 2.82 29.95
N LEU A 335 -5.22 2.32 29.19
CA LEU A 335 -5.20 2.40 27.73
C LEU A 335 -5.25 3.85 27.26
N ARG A 336 -4.30 4.21 26.38
CA ARG A 336 -4.20 5.51 25.70
C ARG A 336 -4.57 5.43 24.24
N LYS A 337 -4.28 4.29 23.59
CA LYS A 337 -4.57 4.03 22.19
C LYS A 337 -5.26 2.68 22.05
N GLY A 338 -6.45 2.67 21.45
CA GLY A 338 -7.21 1.45 21.17
C GLY A 338 -7.57 1.35 19.70
N SER A 339 -7.40 0.18 19.10
CA SER A 339 -7.84 -0.16 17.74
C SER A 339 -8.58 -1.48 17.78
N PHE A 340 -9.84 -1.49 17.35
CA PHE A 340 -10.75 -2.61 17.54
C PHE A 340 -11.59 -2.84 16.29
N HIS A 341 -11.77 -4.10 15.91
CA HIS A 341 -12.73 -4.51 14.90
C HIS A 341 -13.92 -5.20 15.59
N LEU A 342 -15.14 -4.74 15.37
CA LEU A 342 -16.35 -5.23 16.05
C LEU A 342 -17.25 -6.00 15.07
N SER A 343 -17.86 -7.11 15.52
CA SER A 343 -18.90 -7.88 14.80
C SER A 343 -19.99 -8.35 15.78
N ASP A 344 -21.25 -8.46 15.32
CA ASP A 344 -22.36 -9.01 16.10
C ASP A 344 -22.52 -10.52 15.91
N GLU A 345 -21.60 -11.15 15.16
CA GLU A 345 -21.44 -12.59 15.15
C GLU A 345 -21.01 -13.09 16.53
N ASP A 346 -22.00 -13.27 17.41
CA ASP A 346 -21.97 -14.38 18.35
C ASP A 346 -21.83 -15.62 17.48
N ASP A 347 -20.59 -16.11 17.36
CA ASP A 347 -20.23 -17.36 16.72
C ASP A 347 -21.32 -18.41 17.00
N LYS A 348 -22.26 -18.59 16.06
CA LYS A 348 -23.31 -19.61 16.14
C LYS A 348 -22.74 -21.03 16.13
N SER A 349 -21.41 -21.17 16.13
CA SER A 349 -20.69 -22.43 16.29
C SER A 349 -20.67 -22.96 17.73
N ASP A 350 -21.09 -22.17 18.73
CA ASP A 350 -21.12 -22.56 20.15
C ASP A 350 -22.48 -23.06 20.68
N GLU A 351 -23.44 -23.44 19.82
CA GLU A 351 -24.68 -24.15 20.25
C GLU A 351 -24.44 -25.58 20.79
N LEU A 352 -23.20 -25.96 21.12
CA LEU A 352 -22.86 -27.30 21.60
C LEU A 352 -22.24 -27.38 23.01
N SER A 353 -22.21 -26.31 23.80
CA SER A 353 -21.88 -26.45 25.23
C SER A 353 -22.87 -25.76 26.18
N THR A 354 -23.62 -26.64 26.84
CA THR A 354 -24.15 -26.58 28.21
C THR A 354 -25.38 -25.72 28.48
N HIS A 355 -26.53 -26.41 28.46
CA HIS A 355 -27.51 -26.39 29.56
C HIS A 355 -26.79 -26.20 30.92
N ASP A 356 -27.02 -25.07 31.57
CA ASP A 356 -27.28 -24.91 33.01
C ASP A 356 -26.91 -23.49 33.46
N SER A 357 -27.89 -22.59 33.50
CA SER A 357 -28.26 -21.74 34.65
C SER A 357 -29.09 -20.54 34.18
N ASP A 358 -30.34 -20.51 34.62
CA ASP A 358 -31.31 -19.40 34.49
C ASP A 358 -30.93 -18.18 35.36
N ASP A 359 -29.65 -17.90 35.52
CA ASP A 359 -29.17 -16.67 36.17
C ASP A 359 -28.91 -15.63 35.07
N GLU A 360 -30.00 -15.10 34.51
CA GLU A 360 -30.02 -13.74 33.96
C GLU A 360 -29.79 -12.76 35.13
N GLU A 361 -28.57 -12.77 35.67
CA GLU A 361 -28.05 -11.66 36.45
C GLU A 361 -28.16 -10.45 35.52
N LYS A 362 -29.09 -9.56 35.87
CA LYS A 362 -29.08 -8.16 35.44
C LYS A 362 -27.68 -7.63 35.70
N GLU A 363 -26.80 -7.72 34.71
CA GLU A 363 -25.59 -6.92 34.68
C GLU A 363 -26.08 -5.48 34.76
N GLU A 364 -26.02 -4.90 35.96
CA GLU A 364 -25.98 -3.45 36.11
C GLU A 364 -24.80 -3.02 35.25
N GLU A 365 -25.08 -2.57 34.01
CA GLU A 365 -24.10 -2.06 33.06
C GLU A 365 -23.43 -0.84 33.71
N LEU A 366 -22.43 -1.11 34.56
CA LEU A 366 -21.60 -0.10 35.18
C LEU A 366 -20.83 0.55 34.05
N GLN A 367 -21.29 1.74 33.66
CA GLN A 367 -20.65 2.54 32.64
C GLN A 367 -19.18 2.77 33.02
N THR A 368 -18.27 2.23 32.22
CA THR A 368 -16.84 2.28 32.53
C THR A 368 -16.21 3.55 31.98
N ILE A 369 -15.42 4.25 32.81
CA ILE A 369 -14.81 5.52 32.42
C ILE A 369 -13.32 5.33 32.12
N HIS A 370 -12.93 5.64 30.89
CA HIS A 370 -11.57 5.54 30.40
C HIS A 370 -10.91 6.91 30.32
N HIS A 371 -10.39 7.38 31.45
CA HIS A 371 -9.78 8.72 31.57
C HIS A 371 -8.51 8.94 30.75
N HIS A 372 -7.80 7.86 30.41
CA HIS A 372 -6.50 7.94 29.74
C HIS A 372 -6.58 7.70 28.24
N LEU A 373 -7.73 7.29 27.70
CA LEU A 373 -7.86 6.96 26.29
C LEU A 373 -7.86 8.23 25.45
N GLU A 374 -6.80 8.43 24.66
CA GLU A 374 -6.56 9.61 23.83
C GLU A 374 -6.90 9.34 22.36
N GLU A 375 -6.67 8.13 21.88
CA GLU A 375 -6.93 7.69 20.49
C GLU A 375 -7.75 6.41 20.48
N LEU A 376 -8.88 6.42 19.78
CA LEU A 376 -9.74 5.27 19.60
C LEU A 376 -10.05 5.07 18.12
N ARG A 377 -9.79 3.86 17.62
CA ARG A 377 -10.17 3.40 16.28
C ARG A 377 -11.14 2.24 16.43
N VAL A 378 -12.30 2.36 15.80
CA VAL A 378 -13.33 1.32 15.80
C VAL A 378 -13.72 1.03 14.36
N HIS A 379 -13.56 -0.23 13.98
CA HIS A 379 -13.94 -0.76 12.68
C HIS A 379 -15.17 -1.65 12.89
N VAL A 380 -16.33 -1.24 12.40
CA VAL A 380 -17.59 -2.00 12.48
C VAL A 380 -17.78 -2.76 11.17
N HIS A 381 -18.08 -4.05 11.26
CA HIS A 381 -18.23 -4.93 10.09
C HIS A 381 -19.61 -5.59 9.97
N ASP A 382 -20.51 -5.32 10.90
CA ASP A 382 -21.85 -5.92 10.93
C ASP A 382 -22.89 -4.81 11.03
N GLU A 383 -23.88 -4.84 10.15
CA GLU A 383 -24.99 -3.88 10.06
C GLU A 383 -25.83 -3.83 11.34
N ALA A 384 -25.89 -4.93 12.08
CA ALA A 384 -26.61 -4.98 13.34
C ALA A 384 -25.94 -4.11 14.42
N ILE A 385 -24.63 -3.84 14.29
CA ILE A 385 -23.89 -3.06 15.28
C ILE A 385 -24.11 -1.57 15.07
N ARG A 386 -24.81 -0.96 16.02
CA ARG A 386 -24.79 0.48 16.15
C ARG A 386 -23.44 0.89 16.74
N PHE A 387 -22.72 1.79 16.07
CA PHE A 387 -21.49 2.36 16.66
C PHE A 387 -21.77 3.07 18.01
N SER A 388 -23.04 3.45 18.27
CA SER A 388 -23.48 3.99 19.55
C SER A 388 -23.14 3.09 20.73
N TRP A 389 -23.10 1.77 20.51
CA TRP A 389 -22.77 0.77 21.53
C TRP A 389 -21.43 1.02 22.20
N CYS A 390 -20.46 1.56 21.45
CA CYS A 390 -19.15 1.89 21.98
C CYS A 390 -19.21 2.98 23.07
N PHE A 391 -20.23 3.82 23.06
CA PHE A 391 -20.36 4.96 23.97
C PHE A 391 -21.49 4.78 25.01
N GLU A 392 -22.36 3.79 24.81
CA GLU A 392 -23.37 3.38 25.80
C GLU A 392 -22.68 2.78 27.05
N ALA A 393 -21.80 1.79 26.84
CA ALA A 393 -21.14 1.06 27.92
C ALA A 393 -19.87 1.76 28.48
N CYS A 394 -19.29 2.70 27.73
CA CYS A 394 -18.00 3.31 28.05
C CYS A 394 -18.00 4.84 27.83
N GLN A 395 -17.36 5.58 28.73
CA GLN A 395 -17.09 7.02 28.57
C GLN A 395 -15.61 7.28 28.32
N PHE A 396 -15.30 8.19 27.41
CA PHE A 396 -13.94 8.53 27.02
C PHE A 396 -13.65 10.04 27.21
N PRO A 397 -13.63 10.53 28.46
CA PRO A 397 -13.46 11.96 28.72
C PRO A 397 -12.07 12.48 28.31
N GLY A 398 -11.08 11.61 28.06
CA GLY A 398 -9.76 12.00 27.57
C GLY A 398 -9.60 11.96 26.04
N LEU A 399 -10.65 11.59 25.29
CA LEU A 399 -10.53 11.26 23.87
C LEU A 399 -10.21 12.49 23.02
N ARG A 400 -9.12 12.40 22.25
CA ARG A 400 -8.62 13.48 21.38
C ARG A 400 -8.75 13.13 19.91
N LEU A 401 -8.64 11.85 19.55
CA LEU A 401 -8.75 11.36 18.19
C LEU A 401 -9.70 10.16 18.15
N LEU A 402 -10.75 10.28 17.35
CA LEU A 402 -11.71 9.20 17.10
C LEU A 402 -11.66 8.85 15.61
N ARG A 403 -11.51 7.55 15.30
CA ARG A 403 -11.67 7.02 13.95
C ARG A 403 -12.74 5.95 13.95
N LEU A 404 -13.73 6.12 13.10
CA LEU A 404 -14.80 5.16 12.88
C LEU A 404 -14.73 4.72 11.43
N SER A 405 -14.74 3.41 11.17
CA SER A 405 -14.93 2.89 9.83
C SER A 405 -16.05 1.86 9.81
N HIS A 406 -16.83 1.82 8.74
CA HIS A 406 -17.84 0.79 8.50
C HIS A 406 -17.50 0.02 7.21
N HIS A 407 -17.34 -1.30 7.30
CA HIS A 407 -17.04 -2.16 6.15
C HIS A 407 -18.26 -3.00 5.77
N GLU A 408 -18.68 -2.86 4.51
CA GLU A 408 -19.74 -3.61 3.82
C GLU A 408 -21.18 -3.30 4.29
N PHE A 409 -22.02 -2.95 3.32
CA PHE A 409 -23.47 -2.89 3.46
C PHE A 409 -24.07 -3.87 2.44
N VAL A 410 -24.82 -4.85 2.92
CA VAL A 410 -25.65 -5.78 2.15
C VAL A 410 -27.09 -5.42 2.50
N ASP A 411 -27.79 -4.71 1.63
CA ASP A 411 -29.21 -4.35 1.70
C ASP A 411 -30.10 -5.45 2.34
N VAL A 412 -30.30 -5.36 3.66
CA VAL A 412 -31.27 -6.18 4.40
C VAL A 412 -32.27 -5.24 5.09
N GLY A 413 -33.22 -4.74 4.31
CA GLY A 413 -34.31 -3.91 4.80
C GLY A 413 -34.97 -4.48 6.07
N ARG A 414 -34.78 -3.77 7.20
CA ARG A 414 -35.60 -3.92 8.41
C ARG A 414 -35.72 -2.61 9.17
N ASP A 415 -36.97 -2.30 9.52
CA ASP A 415 -37.45 -1.24 10.38
C ASP A 415 -36.93 -1.36 11.83
N GLY A 416 -35.63 -1.17 12.04
CA GLY A 416 -35.05 -1.05 13.38
C GLY A 416 -35.22 0.37 13.91
N GLU A 417 -36.08 0.56 14.91
CA GLU A 417 -36.27 1.85 15.59
C GLU A 417 -34.92 2.45 16.02
N VAL A 418 -34.55 3.58 15.41
CA VAL A 418 -33.35 4.34 15.75
C VAL A 418 -33.47 4.77 17.21
N GLY A 419 -32.58 4.29 18.07
CA GLY A 419 -32.54 4.69 19.48
C GLY A 419 -32.29 6.19 19.56
N GLN A 420 -33.26 6.94 20.10
CA GLN A 420 -33.25 8.41 20.09
C GLN A 420 -32.29 9.05 21.11
N ASP A 421 -31.59 8.25 21.94
CA ASP A 421 -30.83 8.75 23.10
C ASP A 421 -29.29 8.71 22.94
N PHE A 422 -28.79 8.81 21.71
CA PHE A 422 -27.34 8.87 21.47
C PHE A 422 -26.80 10.30 21.54
N THR A 423 -26.20 10.67 22.67
CA THR A 423 -25.56 11.99 22.87
C THR A 423 -24.23 11.87 23.62
N PRO A 424 -23.18 11.27 23.02
CA PRO A 424 -21.86 11.27 23.64
C PRO A 424 -21.36 12.71 23.80
N GLU A 425 -20.89 13.08 24.99
CA GLU A 425 -20.25 14.38 25.20
C GLU A 425 -18.75 14.28 24.98
N PHE A 426 -18.28 14.78 23.84
CA PHE A 426 -16.84 14.82 23.52
C PHE A 426 -16.23 16.17 23.91
N THR A 427 -15.73 16.28 25.14
CA THR A 427 -15.19 17.56 25.63
C THR A 427 -13.83 17.94 25.03
N PHE A 428 -13.00 16.96 24.65
CA PHE A 428 -11.61 17.19 24.22
C PHE A 428 -11.29 16.65 22.82
N LEU A 429 -12.31 16.25 22.05
CA LEU A 429 -12.10 15.65 20.74
C LEU A 429 -11.59 16.71 19.77
N GLN A 430 -10.39 16.48 19.25
CA GLN A 430 -9.66 17.38 18.35
C GLN A 430 -9.70 16.89 16.90
N GLY A 431 -9.65 15.57 16.71
CA GLY A 431 -9.69 14.92 15.41
C GLY A 431 -10.81 13.89 15.32
N LEU A 432 -11.57 13.92 14.24
CA LEU A 432 -12.58 12.93 13.89
C LEU A 432 -12.32 12.42 12.47
N SER A 433 -12.28 11.11 12.31
CA SER A 433 -12.22 10.44 11.01
C SER A 433 -13.40 9.49 10.89
N VAL A 434 -14.17 9.60 9.82
CA VAL A 434 -15.28 8.70 9.52
C VAL A 434 -15.05 8.11 8.14
N GLU A 435 -15.08 6.79 8.02
CA GLU A 435 -14.88 6.04 6.79
C GLU A 435 -16.00 5.01 6.60
N GLY A 436 -16.34 4.67 5.35
CA GLY A 436 -17.25 3.58 5.02
C GLY A 436 -18.54 4.01 4.33
N ASP A 437 -19.49 3.10 4.19
CA ASP A 437 -20.83 3.38 3.67
C ASP A 437 -21.76 3.76 4.84
N TRP A 438 -22.31 4.97 4.79
CA TRP A 438 -23.24 5.53 5.78
C TRP A 438 -24.57 5.95 5.14
N SER A 439 -24.87 5.40 3.96
CA SER A 439 -25.94 5.92 3.10
C SER A 439 -27.36 5.68 3.62
N GLU A 440 -27.58 4.58 4.34
CA GLU A 440 -28.93 4.19 4.77
C GLU A 440 -29.40 4.86 6.06
N SER A 441 -28.49 5.36 6.91
CA SER A 441 -28.86 6.08 8.14
C SER A 441 -27.87 7.22 8.43
N PRO A 442 -28.12 8.43 7.89
CA PRO A 442 -27.29 9.60 8.16
C PRO A 442 -27.53 10.20 9.56
N GLU A 443 -28.64 9.89 10.22
CA GLU A 443 -29.02 10.53 11.50
C GLU A 443 -27.99 10.29 12.62
N PRO A 444 -27.49 9.06 12.84
CA PRO A 444 -26.46 8.81 13.83
C PRO A 444 -25.15 9.54 13.54
N LEU A 445 -24.77 9.65 12.26
CA LEU A 445 -23.58 10.39 11.85
C LEU A 445 -23.74 11.89 12.07
N GLN A 446 -24.95 12.42 11.82
CA GLN A 446 -25.28 13.81 12.15
C GLN A 446 -25.22 14.05 13.66
N GLN A 447 -25.77 13.14 14.48
CA GLN A 447 -25.67 13.22 15.94
C GLN A 447 -24.21 13.19 16.41
N LEU A 448 -23.37 12.35 15.80
CA LEU A 448 -21.94 12.31 16.07
C LEU A 448 -21.27 13.65 15.74
N PHE A 449 -21.58 14.27 14.60
CA PHE A 449 -21.05 15.59 14.25
C PHE A 449 -21.49 16.68 15.22
N ILE A 450 -22.74 16.64 15.69
CA ILE A 450 -23.25 17.55 16.72
C ILE A 450 -22.51 17.36 18.05
N ALA A 451 -22.36 16.11 18.49
CA ALA A 451 -21.61 15.73 19.68
C ALA A 451 -20.12 16.13 19.59
N ALA A 452 -19.56 16.15 18.38
CA ALA A 452 -18.16 16.45 18.08
C ALA A 452 -17.91 17.93 17.70
N ALA A 453 -18.76 18.88 18.15
CA ALA A 453 -18.65 20.30 17.79
C ALA A 453 -17.29 20.95 18.13
N SER A 454 -16.50 20.37 19.05
CA SER A 454 -15.16 20.84 19.40
C SER A 454 -14.05 20.45 18.41
N VAL A 455 -14.36 19.61 17.42
CA VAL A 455 -13.36 19.05 16.50
C VAL A 455 -12.69 20.15 15.66
N THR A 456 -11.37 20.04 15.56
CA THR A 456 -10.52 20.95 14.78
C THR A 456 -10.05 20.32 13.47
N LYS A 457 -10.07 18.99 13.36
CA LYS A 457 -9.65 18.24 12.19
C LYS A 457 -10.70 17.17 11.87
N LEU A 458 -11.34 17.28 10.72
CA LEU A 458 -12.34 16.33 10.26
C LEU A 458 -11.88 15.66 8.98
N ALA A 459 -11.89 14.33 8.95
CA ALA A 459 -11.71 13.53 7.74
C ALA A 459 -12.97 12.71 7.51
N VAL A 460 -13.58 12.82 6.33
CA VAL A 460 -14.79 12.10 5.96
C VAL A 460 -14.52 11.37 4.66
N MET A 461 -14.59 10.04 4.70
CA MET A 461 -14.42 9.14 3.57
C MET A 461 -15.68 8.29 3.41
N ILE A 462 -16.73 8.87 2.84
CA ILE A 462 -18.03 8.21 2.79
C ILE A 462 -18.45 8.00 1.33
N ASP A 463 -19.04 6.84 1.05
CA ASP A 463 -19.70 6.57 -0.23
C ASP A 463 -21.13 7.16 -0.25
N LEU A 464 -21.20 8.46 0.03
CA LEU A 464 -22.43 9.25 0.00
C LEU A 464 -22.32 10.31 -1.10
N ASP A 465 -23.46 10.74 -1.63
CA ASP A 465 -23.47 11.92 -2.47
C ASP A 465 -22.99 13.13 -1.66
N THR A 466 -22.29 14.04 -2.33
CA THR A 466 -21.63 15.14 -1.62
C THR A 466 -22.65 16.04 -0.91
N GLN A 467 -23.86 16.17 -1.44
CA GLN A 467 -24.88 17.02 -0.83
C GLN A 467 -25.36 16.45 0.50
N SER A 468 -25.54 15.14 0.60
CA SER A 468 -25.90 14.48 1.86
C SER A 468 -24.83 14.72 2.93
N VAL A 469 -23.54 14.60 2.59
CA VAL A 469 -22.45 14.93 3.52
C VAL A 469 -22.47 16.40 3.94
N LEU A 470 -22.66 17.32 3.00
CA LEU A 470 -22.70 18.76 3.30
C LEU A 470 -23.92 19.16 4.12
N LYS A 471 -25.09 18.54 3.89
CA LYS A 471 -26.29 18.69 4.71
C LYS A 471 -26.04 18.19 6.13
N MET A 472 -25.39 17.05 6.28
CA MET A 472 -25.02 16.53 7.60
C MET A 472 -24.04 17.43 8.35
N LEU A 473 -23.20 18.20 7.65
CA LEU A 473 -22.24 19.13 8.27
C LEU A 473 -22.82 20.51 8.59
N THR A 474 -24.07 20.80 8.23
CA THR A 474 -24.68 22.14 8.40
C THR A 474 -26.00 22.13 9.15
N TYR A 475 -26.18 23.10 10.05
CA TYR A 475 -27.47 23.41 10.67
C TYR A 475 -28.37 24.18 9.69
N GLY A 476 -29.64 23.78 9.59
CA GLY A 476 -30.69 24.56 8.91
C GLY A 476 -31.00 24.18 7.46
N TYR A 477 -30.37 23.13 6.92
CA TYR A 477 -30.65 22.62 5.56
C TYR A 477 -31.93 21.75 5.51
N HIS A 478 -33.08 22.27 5.93
CA HIS A 478 -34.35 21.62 5.66
C HIS A 478 -34.77 21.91 4.22
N THR A 479 -34.46 20.99 3.30
CA THR A 479 -35.18 20.94 2.02
C THR A 479 -36.60 20.51 2.32
N SER A 480 -37.56 21.42 2.20
CA SER A 480 -38.98 21.09 2.14
C SER A 480 -39.17 20.01 1.06
N ALA A 481 -39.44 18.77 1.49
CA ALA A 481 -39.62 17.63 0.58
C ALA A 481 -40.93 17.71 -0.21
N ASP A 482 -41.83 18.64 0.14
CA ASP A 482 -43.05 18.88 -0.61
C ASP A 482 -42.87 20.02 -1.61
N GLY A 483 -42.78 19.65 -2.88
CA GLY A 483 -42.88 20.55 -4.03
C GLY A 483 -44.29 21.10 -4.23
N GLN A 484 -44.91 21.65 -3.19
CA GLN A 484 -46.08 22.50 -3.32
C GLN A 484 -45.69 23.95 -3.07
N ARG A 485 -45.69 24.74 -4.15
CA ARG A 485 -45.70 26.20 -4.11
C ARG A 485 -46.92 26.66 -3.31
N SER A 486 -46.73 26.98 -2.03
CA SER A 486 -47.55 27.97 -1.35
C SER A 486 -46.84 29.32 -1.45
N ASP A 487 -47.27 30.12 -2.43
CA ASP A 487 -47.08 31.56 -2.41
C ASP A 487 -47.90 32.10 -1.24
N GLU A 488 -47.26 32.44 -0.10
CA GLU A 488 -47.68 33.45 0.88
C GLU A 488 -46.89 33.31 2.19
N ASP A 489 -45.74 34.00 2.28
CA ASP A 489 -45.41 34.93 3.38
C ASP A 489 -43.93 35.34 3.33
N SER A 490 -43.69 36.48 2.67
CA SER A 490 -42.40 37.13 2.54
C SER A 490 -42.01 37.88 3.82
N ASN A 491 -41.42 37.19 4.81
CA ASN A 491 -40.43 37.83 5.71
C ASN A 491 -39.62 36.89 6.63
N THR A 492 -39.59 35.59 6.39
CA THR A 492 -38.65 34.71 7.11
C THR A 492 -37.27 34.88 6.51
N SER A 493 -36.43 35.67 7.20
CA SER A 493 -34.98 35.73 6.98
C SER A 493 -34.44 34.31 6.82
N VAL A 494 -34.10 33.91 5.58
CA VAL A 494 -33.45 32.64 5.29
C VAL A 494 -32.13 32.64 6.07
N LYS A 495 -32.08 31.87 7.16
CA LYS A 495 -30.86 31.75 7.97
C LYS A 495 -29.84 31.03 7.11
N GLU A 496 -28.70 31.68 6.89
CA GLU A 496 -27.58 31.08 6.16
C GLU A 496 -27.11 29.79 6.86
N PRO A 497 -26.70 28.76 6.10
CA PRO A 497 -26.26 27.50 6.65
C PRO A 497 -25.02 27.71 7.53
N GLN A 498 -25.07 27.21 8.77
CA GLN A 498 -23.95 27.27 9.71
C GLN A 498 -23.34 25.89 9.87
N LEU A 499 -22.01 25.79 9.86
CA LEU A 499 -21.31 24.54 10.13
C LEU A 499 -21.59 24.04 11.55
N ILE A 500 -21.79 22.73 11.70
CA ILE A 500 -21.99 22.10 13.00
C ILE A 500 -20.73 22.19 13.87
N MET A 501 -19.55 22.21 13.24
CA MET A 501 -18.24 22.30 13.90
C MET A 501 -17.62 23.69 13.67
N PRO A 502 -17.92 24.67 14.53
CA PRO A 502 -17.45 26.04 14.34
C PRO A 502 -15.95 26.21 14.66
N ASN A 503 -15.20 25.18 15.05
CA ASN A 503 -13.76 25.29 15.32
C ASN A 503 -12.89 24.53 14.31
N LEU A 504 -13.49 24.14 13.18
CA LEU A 504 -12.82 23.29 12.21
C LEU A 504 -11.68 24.06 11.54
N SER A 505 -10.45 23.55 11.68
CA SER A 505 -9.22 24.12 11.10
C SER A 505 -8.72 23.34 9.89
N SER A 506 -9.11 22.06 9.80
CA SER A 506 -8.76 21.15 8.71
C SER A 506 -9.96 20.29 8.36
N LEU A 507 -10.32 20.24 7.07
CA LEU A 507 -11.36 19.37 6.54
C LEU A 507 -10.80 18.57 5.36
N THR A 508 -10.85 17.26 5.45
CA THR A 508 -10.52 16.34 4.37
C THR A 508 -11.78 15.59 3.97
N LEU A 509 -12.25 15.80 2.75
CA LEU A 509 -13.39 15.08 2.18
C LEU A 509 -12.87 14.15 1.10
N VAL A 510 -13.11 12.85 1.25
CA VAL A 510 -12.92 11.86 0.18
C VAL A 510 -14.31 11.37 -0.20
N VAL A 511 -14.75 11.69 -1.41
CA VAL A 511 -16.09 11.34 -1.87
C VAL A 511 -16.00 10.24 -2.93
N GLY A 512 -16.85 9.21 -2.78
CA GLY A 512 -16.92 8.03 -3.65
C GLY A 512 -17.27 8.37 -5.09
N THR A 513 -18.37 9.10 -5.30
CA THR A 513 -18.78 9.60 -6.61
C THR A 513 -19.21 11.06 -6.50
N ILE A 514 -18.68 11.91 -7.39
CA ILE A 514 -19.17 13.28 -7.58
C ILE A 514 -19.78 13.30 -8.98
N SER A 515 -21.09 13.44 -9.07
CA SER A 515 -21.75 13.67 -10.37
C SER A 515 -21.41 15.07 -10.90
N ASP A 516 -21.40 15.25 -12.22
CA ASP A 516 -21.11 16.57 -12.82
C ASP A 516 -22.16 17.64 -12.42
N ASP A 517 -23.37 17.19 -12.04
CA ASP A 517 -24.47 18.03 -11.58
C ASP A 517 -24.35 18.44 -10.10
N GLU A 518 -23.59 17.69 -9.28
CA GLU A 518 -23.35 18.04 -7.86
C GLU A 518 -22.32 19.16 -7.70
N LEU A 519 -21.42 19.30 -8.66
CA LEU A 519 -20.28 20.22 -8.55
C LEU A 519 -20.68 21.70 -8.41
N PRO A 520 -21.63 22.24 -9.19
CA PRO A 520 -22.09 23.62 -9.00
C PRO A 520 -22.71 23.84 -7.63
N GLU A 521 -23.38 22.84 -7.06
CA GLU A 521 -23.98 22.93 -5.73
C GLU A 521 -22.92 22.86 -4.62
N ILE A 522 -21.85 22.06 -4.78
CA ILE A 522 -20.67 22.09 -3.88
C ILE A 522 -20.03 23.48 -3.92
N LEU A 523 -19.79 24.02 -5.12
CA LEU A 523 -19.21 25.35 -5.28
C LEU A 523 -20.10 26.44 -4.68
N LYS A 524 -21.42 26.34 -4.85
CA LYS A 524 -22.42 27.25 -4.27
C LYS A 524 -22.54 27.13 -2.76
N TRP A 525 -22.36 25.93 -2.19
CA TRP A 525 -22.24 25.73 -0.75
C TRP A 525 -20.94 26.35 -0.21
N MET A 526 -19.85 26.24 -0.96
CA MET A 526 -18.58 26.89 -0.65
C MET A 526 -18.59 28.41 -0.94
N GLU A 527 -19.50 28.92 -1.76
CA GLU A 527 -19.49 30.31 -2.23
C GLU A 527 -19.66 31.34 -1.09
N PRO A 528 -20.60 31.19 -0.13
CA PRO A 528 -20.64 32.02 1.08
C PRO A 528 -19.37 31.93 1.93
N MET A 529 -18.68 30.78 1.87
CA MET A 529 -17.43 30.52 2.60
C MET A 529 -16.22 31.20 1.92
N LEU A 530 -16.22 31.29 0.60
CA LEU A 530 -15.10 31.79 -0.20
C LEU A 530 -15.16 33.29 -0.49
N THR A 531 -16.35 33.90 -0.52
CA THR A 531 -16.56 35.23 -1.12
C THR A 531 -16.26 36.44 -0.22
N SER A 532 -15.92 36.28 1.06
CA SER A 532 -15.57 37.43 1.90
C SER A 532 -14.52 37.16 3.00
N ARG A 533 -13.37 37.86 2.91
CA ARG A 533 -12.31 37.88 3.94
C ARG A 533 -12.77 38.43 5.29
N THR A 534 -13.85 39.23 5.33
CA THR A 534 -14.41 39.80 6.57
C THR A 534 -15.43 38.89 7.22
N THR A 535 -16.08 38.00 6.46
CA THR A 535 -17.02 36.99 6.98
C THR A 535 -16.36 35.62 7.21
N ALA A 536 -15.21 35.31 6.60
CA ALA A 536 -14.45 34.10 6.93
C ALA A 536 -14.06 34.02 8.43
N ASN A 537 -13.82 35.17 9.07
CA ASN A 537 -13.63 35.28 10.53
C ASN A 537 -14.95 35.17 11.33
N GLN A 538 -16.11 35.34 10.70
CA GLN A 538 -17.43 35.13 11.30
C GLN A 538 -17.95 33.69 11.12
N PHE A 539 -17.52 32.99 10.06
CA PHE A 539 -17.97 31.63 9.71
C PHE A 539 -16.99 30.51 10.11
N ASN A 540 -15.88 30.84 10.78
CA ASN A 540 -14.87 29.90 11.29
C ASN A 540 -14.50 28.77 10.32
N LEU A 541 -14.00 29.15 9.16
CA LEU A 541 -13.65 28.19 8.11
C LEU A 541 -12.33 27.46 8.38
N PRO A 542 -12.20 26.19 7.96
CA PRO A 542 -10.94 25.49 8.03
C PRO A 542 -9.88 26.16 7.16
N HIS A 543 -8.70 26.38 7.75
CA HIS A 543 -7.52 26.90 7.07
C HIS A 543 -6.98 25.94 6.00
N HIS A 544 -7.28 24.64 6.14
CA HIS A 544 -6.88 23.58 5.22
C HIS A 544 -8.11 22.80 4.78
N LEU A 545 -8.43 22.83 3.48
CA LEU A 545 -9.51 22.03 2.89
C LEU A 545 -8.93 21.16 1.77
N GLN A 546 -9.05 19.85 1.93
CA GLN A 546 -8.63 18.89 0.91
C GLN A 546 -9.85 18.11 0.43
N ILE A 547 -10.06 18.07 -0.88
CA ILE A 547 -11.17 17.33 -1.49
C ILE A 547 -10.57 16.32 -2.45
N PHE A 548 -10.73 15.03 -2.16
CA PHE A 548 -10.30 13.95 -3.02
C PHE A 548 -11.50 13.24 -3.62
N ARG A 549 -11.37 12.82 -4.88
CA ARG A 549 -12.35 11.95 -5.54
C ARG A 549 -11.77 10.55 -5.67
N LEU A 550 -12.56 9.55 -5.33
CA LEU A 550 -12.25 8.17 -5.69
C LEU A 550 -12.48 7.99 -7.19
N LEU A 551 -11.40 7.71 -7.93
CA LEU A 551 -11.47 7.49 -9.38
C LEU A 551 -11.89 6.05 -9.65
N SER A 552 -13.06 5.86 -10.26
CA SER A 552 -13.40 4.61 -10.95
C SER A 552 -12.65 4.52 -12.30
N GLU A 553 -12.35 3.31 -12.76
CA GLU A 553 -11.48 3.08 -13.93
C GLU A 553 -12.01 3.64 -15.27
N SER A 554 -13.27 4.08 -15.36
CA SER A 554 -13.98 4.26 -16.62
C SER A 554 -14.38 5.69 -17.01
N SER A 555 -14.11 6.73 -16.21
CA SER A 555 -14.38 8.12 -16.64
C SER A 555 -13.42 9.12 -16.00
N VAL A 556 -12.57 9.72 -16.81
CA VAL A 556 -11.69 10.81 -16.40
C VAL A 556 -12.07 12.03 -17.23
N ASP A 557 -12.93 12.89 -16.71
CA ASP A 557 -13.02 14.26 -17.22
C ASP A 557 -12.08 15.17 -16.40
N ASP A 558 -10.80 15.12 -16.74
CA ASP A 558 -9.73 15.94 -16.15
C ASP A 558 -10.01 17.46 -16.24
N ASN A 559 -10.92 17.89 -17.12
CA ASN A 559 -11.22 19.31 -17.30
C ASN A 559 -11.96 19.90 -16.10
N VAL A 560 -12.77 19.08 -15.42
CA VAL A 560 -13.54 19.48 -14.25
C VAL A 560 -12.61 19.81 -13.08
N PHE A 561 -11.64 18.92 -12.80
CA PHE A 561 -10.64 19.11 -11.73
C PHE A 561 -9.75 20.32 -11.98
N ARG A 562 -9.29 20.52 -13.23
CA ARG A 562 -8.51 21.72 -13.58
C ARG A 562 -9.31 23.00 -13.38
N ARG A 563 -10.62 22.97 -13.62
CA ARG A 563 -11.50 24.13 -13.41
C ARG A 563 -11.71 24.44 -11.93
N ILE A 564 -11.85 23.41 -11.08
CA ILE A 564 -11.91 23.56 -9.62
C ILE A 564 -10.59 24.07 -9.06
N GLN A 565 -9.47 23.43 -9.40
CA GLN A 565 -8.14 23.86 -8.94
C GLN A 565 -7.88 25.30 -9.39
N SER A 566 -8.21 25.66 -10.64
CA SER A 566 -8.07 27.04 -11.13
C SER A 566 -8.98 28.04 -10.40
N LEU A 567 -10.18 27.64 -9.95
CA LEU A 567 -11.05 28.50 -9.14
C LEU A 567 -10.49 28.66 -7.73
N LEU A 568 -9.96 27.59 -7.13
CA LEU A 568 -9.37 27.60 -5.78
C LEU A 568 -8.03 28.34 -5.73
N ASP A 569 -7.20 28.23 -6.77
CA ASP A 569 -5.92 28.95 -6.92
C ASP A 569 -6.12 30.48 -6.96
N CYS A 570 -7.33 30.96 -7.30
CA CYS A 570 -7.67 32.39 -7.26
C CYS A 570 -7.89 32.94 -5.84
N TYR A 571 -8.06 32.06 -4.83
CA TYR A 571 -8.28 32.44 -3.43
C TYR A 571 -6.97 32.38 -2.62
N SER A 572 -6.23 33.49 -2.60
CA SER A 572 -4.99 33.60 -1.80
C SER A 572 -5.28 33.59 -0.29
N GLY A 573 -4.95 32.47 0.38
CA GLY A 573 -4.99 32.34 1.84
C GLY A 573 -5.26 30.95 2.42
N PHE A 574 -5.60 29.96 1.58
CA PHE A 574 -6.00 28.61 2.00
C PHE A 574 -5.25 27.55 1.17
N ASP A 575 -4.85 26.44 1.79
CA ASP A 575 -4.23 25.30 1.09
C ASP A 575 -5.34 24.36 0.62
N PHE A 576 -5.71 24.49 -0.66
CA PHE A 576 -6.69 23.65 -1.32
C PHE A 576 -5.99 22.63 -2.22
N ARG A 577 -6.27 21.35 -1.99
CA ARG A 577 -5.76 20.26 -2.83
C ARG A 577 -6.91 19.43 -3.35
N VAL A 578 -6.95 19.28 -4.67
CA VAL A 578 -7.90 18.40 -5.35
C VAL A 578 -7.13 17.29 -6.07
N GLY A 579 -7.40 16.04 -5.70
CA GLY A 579 -6.67 14.88 -6.21
C GLY A 579 -7.56 13.65 -6.45
N GLY A 580 -7.12 12.77 -7.35
CA GLY A 580 -7.75 11.48 -7.59
C GLY A 580 -7.09 10.37 -6.77
N LEU A 581 -7.87 9.62 -5.99
CA LEU A 581 -7.43 8.41 -5.29
C LEU A 581 -7.90 7.18 -6.07
N ARG A 582 -7.02 6.21 -6.33
CA ARG A 582 -7.41 4.95 -6.97
C ARG A 582 -7.78 3.94 -5.90
N ASN A 583 -9.00 3.42 -5.97
CA ASN A 583 -9.48 2.40 -5.05
C ASN A 583 -8.91 1.02 -5.46
N LEU A 584 -8.03 0.42 -4.65
CA LEU A 584 -7.46 -0.92 -4.89
C LEU A 584 -8.29 -2.04 -4.22
N HIS A 585 -9.46 -1.74 -3.66
CA HIS A 585 -10.25 -2.63 -2.80
C HIS A 585 -10.86 -3.88 -3.46
N ARG A 586 -10.53 -4.24 -4.71
CA ARG A 586 -11.21 -5.34 -5.41
C ARG A 586 -10.31 -6.39 -6.07
N GLU A 587 -9.01 -6.41 -5.79
CA GLU A 587 -8.13 -7.41 -6.40
C GLU A 587 -7.66 -8.48 -5.41
N ASP A 588 -7.97 -9.75 -5.74
CA ASP A 588 -7.22 -10.93 -5.26
C ASP A 588 -5.70 -10.65 -5.36
N PRO A 589 -4.90 -10.94 -4.32
CA PRO A 589 -3.43 -10.84 -4.34
C PRO A 589 -2.76 -11.39 -5.61
N THR A 590 -3.37 -12.37 -6.29
CA THR A 590 -2.86 -12.92 -7.56
C THR A 590 -2.99 -11.97 -8.76
N THR A 591 -3.92 -11.02 -8.73
CA THR A 591 -4.17 -10.04 -9.80
C THR A 591 -3.16 -8.89 -9.74
N CYS A 592 -2.85 -8.40 -8.53
CA CYS A 592 -1.79 -7.41 -8.30
C CYS A 592 -0.40 -7.95 -8.71
N ALA A 593 -0.14 -9.25 -8.49
CA ALA A 593 1.07 -9.93 -8.95
C ALA A 593 1.15 -10.04 -10.49
N LYS A 594 0.02 -10.33 -11.17
CA LYS A 594 -0.07 -10.35 -12.64
C LYS A 594 0.10 -8.96 -13.25
N TRP A 595 -0.39 -7.91 -12.58
CA TRP A 595 -0.19 -6.53 -13.02
C TRP A 595 1.28 -6.08 -12.89
N LYS A 596 1.94 -6.37 -11.75
CA LYS A 596 3.38 -6.15 -11.55
C LYS A 596 4.24 -6.95 -12.55
N ALA A 597 3.78 -8.14 -12.96
CA ALA A 597 4.44 -8.94 -14.01
C ALA A 597 4.22 -8.38 -15.43
N GLY A 598 3.03 -7.83 -15.71
CA GLY A 598 2.67 -7.25 -17.01
C GLY A 598 3.41 -5.95 -17.34
N ILE A 599 3.64 -5.07 -16.35
CA ILE A 599 4.38 -3.82 -16.54
C ILE A 599 5.88 -4.06 -16.77
N LYS A 600 6.45 -5.12 -16.17
CA LYS A 600 7.85 -5.53 -16.41
C LYS A 600 8.13 -5.93 -17.86
N HIS A 601 7.10 -6.28 -18.64
CA HIS A 601 7.25 -6.77 -20.00
C HIS A 601 7.01 -5.73 -21.11
N ARG A 602 6.54 -4.52 -20.81
CA ARG A 602 6.12 -3.56 -21.87
C ARG A 602 6.72 -2.15 -21.83
N MET A 603 7.52 -1.78 -20.84
CA MET A 603 8.18 -0.47 -20.83
C MET A 603 9.66 -0.57 -20.44
N SER A 604 10.51 0.14 -21.17
CA SER A 604 11.91 0.26 -20.77
C SER A 604 12.03 1.11 -19.48
N ARG A 605 13.04 0.83 -18.65
CA ARG A 605 13.30 1.60 -17.41
C ARG A 605 13.42 3.12 -17.64
N ARG A 606 13.74 3.56 -18.86
CA ARG A 606 13.82 4.98 -19.25
C ARG A 606 12.47 5.62 -19.54
N GLU A 607 11.47 4.85 -19.95
CA GLU A 607 10.11 5.35 -20.24
C GLU A 607 9.31 5.51 -18.95
N VAL A 608 9.46 4.60 -18.00
CA VAL A 608 8.88 4.72 -16.65
C VAL A 608 9.43 5.96 -15.93
N ALA A 609 10.75 6.20 -16.02
CA ALA A 609 11.35 7.39 -15.43
C ALA A 609 10.88 8.70 -16.09
N ARG A 610 10.64 8.72 -17.41
CA ARG A 610 10.12 9.90 -18.14
C ARG A 610 8.63 10.14 -17.91
N ALA A 611 7.83 9.09 -17.71
CA ALA A 611 6.43 9.20 -17.36
C ALA A 611 6.26 9.81 -15.96
N ASN A 612 7.06 9.35 -14.99
CA ASN A 612 7.07 9.90 -13.63
C ASN A 612 7.63 11.33 -13.56
N GLN A 613 8.49 11.74 -14.49
CA GLN A 613 9.00 13.12 -14.56
C GLN A 613 8.04 14.11 -15.25
N ARG A 614 7.11 13.62 -16.08
CA ARG A 614 6.15 14.46 -16.84
C ARG A 614 4.79 14.58 -16.17
N MET A 615 4.40 13.59 -15.36
CA MET A 615 3.20 13.64 -14.54
C MET A 615 3.60 14.02 -13.11
N GLY A 616 3.54 15.31 -12.78
CA GLY A 616 3.73 15.80 -11.41
C GLY A 616 2.55 15.47 -10.50
N TRP A 617 2.16 14.19 -10.45
CA TRP A 617 1.07 13.66 -9.64
C TRP A 617 1.68 12.64 -8.68
N ALA A 618 1.48 12.85 -7.39
CA ALA A 618 1.84 11.86 -6.40
C ALA A 618 0.74 10.78 -6.37
N MET A 619 0.99 9.63 -7.01
CA MET A 619 0.16 8.44 -6.88
C MET A 619 0.51 7.75 -5.56
N TYR A 620 -0.44 7.70 -4.63
CA TYR A 620 -0.26 7.05 -3.32
C TYR A 620 -1.08 5.76 -3.24
N ASP A 621 -0.44 4.71 -2.73
CA ASP A 621 -1.02 3.41 -2.43
C ASP A 621 -1.31 3.36 -0.92
N ILE A 622 -2.57 3.55 -0.54
CA ILE A 622 -3.02 3.62 0.87
C ILE A 622 -2.95 2.25 1.56
N ASN A 623 -2.83 1.15 0.80
CA ASN A 623 -3.06 -0.19 1.32
C ASN A 623 -1.81 -0.91 1.88
N ASN A 624 -0.61 -0.34 1.72
CA ASN A 624 0.62 -1.00 2.19
C ASN A 624 1.11 -0.53 3.57
N ASP A 625 0.51 0.51 4.15
CA ASP A 625 0.86 1.00 5.49
C ASP A 625 -0.36 1.66 6.17
N PRO A 626 -1.26 0.86 6.81
CA PRO A 626 -2.45 1.39 7.50
C PRO A 626 -2.11 2.27 8.72
N ASP A 627 -0.84 2.41 9.08
CA ASP A 627 -0.37 3.24 10.19
C ASP A 627 -0.04 4.69 9.79
N GLN A 628 0.04 5.02 8.49
CA GLN A 628 0.13 6.43 8.06
C GLN A 628 -1.22 7.13 8.23
N SER A 629 -1.27 8.17 9.06
CA SER A 629 -2.52 8.91 9.23
C SER A 629 -2.84 9.77 8.01
N LEU A 630 -4.14 9.89 7.68
CA LEU A 630 -4.65 10.92 6.77
C LEU A 630 -4.27 12.35 7.21
N PHE A 631 -3.78 12.53 8.44
CA PHE A 631 -3.30 13.80 8.98
C PHE A 631 -1.78 13.99 8.83
N ASP A 632 -1.02 12.97 8.40
CA ASP A 632 0.44 12.97 8.27
C ASP A 632 0.92 13.14 6.83
N PHE A 633 0.05 13.49 5.87
CA PHE A 633 0.47 13.82 4.50
C PHE A 633 1.45 15.01 4.55
N PRO A 634 2.74 14.82 4.20
CA PRO A 634 3.69 15.91 4.26
C PRO A 634 3.37 16.91 3.15
N GLY A 635 3.23 18.18 3.54
CA GLY A 635 3.29 19.32 2.63
C GLY A 635 4.69 19.40 2.04
N TYR A 636 4.87 18.81 0.86
CA TYR A 636 5.93 19.18 -0.08
C TYR A 636 5.38 20.15 -1.12
#